data_AF-A0A2E7TLK2-F1
#
_entry.id   AF-A0A2E7TLK2-F1
#
_cell.length_a   1.000
_cell.length_b   1.000
_cell.length_c   1.000
_cell.angle_alpha   90.00
_cell.angle_beta   90.00
_cell.angle_gamma   90.00
#
_symmetry.space_group_name_H-M   'P 1'
#
loop_
_entity.id
_entity.type
_entity.pdbx_description
1 polymer ?
#
loop_
_entity_poly.entity_id
_entity_poly.type
_entity_poly.pdbx_seq_one_letter_code
_entity_poly.pdbx_strand_id
1 'polypeptide(L)'
;MSSDIAGLIDRVFREYLEPMDDLNSYTAIAAGSGTLSASATTVTFNGDLLTQEEKDAMDAGTIIECEQELMYCTDLDTVNNQVTVVRGALGTTAATHAEGKVIKIAPVFTRKAVFDAVVDQINNLFPTLFAVDTQSVTVGDGYTLLGSYDSVGTHNYVVSIIGAISQYTDFSSNSDTTGVNFAPVTCSLIELPNPFTYNDSDGVERTFTYSTGPSVVHAIQFAGISSGHTSYVTFKKKFIEPTGESDTLATIGLEDEYEPIIMAGVAAQMMAGRDIPAATTDYISDQLAVSNYPVGSSNSVRNSLLQYQQLLLNQARKYLRAKYPESVSVDGLVFGIQS
;
A
#
# COMPACT_ATOMS: atom_id res chain seq x y z
N MET A 1 -11.53 -9.15 -3.09
CA MET A 1 -10.71 -7.94 -3.10
C MET A 1 -10.23 -7.71 -1.70
N SER A 2 -8.97 -7.35 -1.54
CA SER A 2 -8.37 -7.14 -0.23
C SER A 2 -8.73 -5.76 0.30
N SER A 3 -9.07 -5.65 1.58
CA SER A 3 -9.34 -4.35 2.22
C SER A 3 -8.05 -3.61 2.58
N ASP A 4 -7.01 -4.36 2.90
CA ASP A 4 -5.73 -3.91 3.41
C ASP A 4 -4.57 -4.69 2.81
N ILE A 5 -3.35 -4.26 3.13
CA ILE A 5 -2.13 -4.92 2.67
C ILE A 5 -1.97 -6.32 3.26
N ALA A 6 -2.47 -6.59 4.47
CA ALA A 6 -2.51 -7.94 5.05
C ALA A 6 -3.28 -8.92 4.14
N GLY A 7 -4.50 -8.54 3.76
CA GLY A 7 -5.34 -9.33 2.86
C GLY A 7 -4.70 -9.52 1.49
N LEU A 8 -4.03 -8.49 0.96
CA LEU A 8 -3.32 -8.57 -0.31
C LEU A 8 -2.19 -9.61 -0.25
N ILE A 9 -1.40 -9.58 0.83
CA ILE A 9 -0.32 -10.54 1.06
C ILE A 9 -0.87 -11.95 1.21
N ASP A 10 -1.94 -12.14 1.99
CA ASP A 10 -2.58 -13.45 2.20
C ASP A 10 -3.11 -14.03 0.89
N ARG A 11 -3.59 -13.17 -0.01
CA ARG A 11 -3.98 -13.56 -1.37
C ARG A 11 -2.80 -13.96 -2.22
N VAL A 12 -1.69 -13.23 -2.18
CA VAL A 12 -0.46 -13.61 -2.89
C VAL A 12 0.04 -14.98 -2.44
N PHE A 13 0.05 -15.24 -1.13
CA PHE A 13 0.41 -16.54 -0.60
C PHE A 13 -0.51 -17.63 -1.14
N ARG A 14 -1.82 -17.48 -0.97
CA ARG A 14 -2.81 -18.49 -1.36
C ARG A 14 -2.87 -18.74 -2.88
N GLU A 15 -2.74 -17.71 -3.69
CA GLU A 15 -2.95 -17.81 -5.14
C GLU A 15 -1.64 -18.15 -5.90
N TYR A 16 -0.46 -17.85 -5.34
CA TYR A 16 0.81 -18.03 -6.07
C TYR A 16 1.93 -18.73 -5.30
N LEU A 17 2.10 -18.50 -3.99
CA LEU A 17 3.32 -18.91 -3.29
C LEU A 17 3.18 -20.20 -2.48
N GLU A 18 2.01 -20.48 -1.94
CA GLU A 18 1.71 -21.61 -1.06
C GLU A 18 0.51 -22.39 -1.60
N PRO A 19 0.74 -23.34 -2.53
CA PRO A 19 -0.34 -24.22 -2.98
C PRO A 19 -0.85 -25.06 -1.81
N MET A 20 -2.17 -25.29 -1.74
CA MET A 20 -2.80 -26.03 -0.63
C MET A 20 -2.30 -27.48 -0.48
N ASP A 21 -1.70 -28.04 -1.53
CA ASP A 21 -1.19 -29.41 -1.53
C ASP A 21 0.25 -29.53 -0.98
N ASP A 22 0.91 -28.41 -0.67
CA ASP A 22 2.25 -28.40 -0.09
C ASP A 22 2.21 -28.49 1.45
N LEU A 23 2.95 -29.44 2.00
CA LEU A 23 2.96 -29.70 3.44
C LEU A 23 3.96 -28.77 4.13
N ASN A 24 3.45 -27.65 4.64
CA ASN A 24 4.21 -26.72 5.47
C ASN A 24 3.77 -26.84 6.93
N SER A 25 4.72 -26.98 7.85
CA SER A 25 4.43 -27.10 9.28
C SER A 25 4.13 -25.75 9.90
N TYR A 26 2.93 -25.63 10.47
CA TYR A 26 2.44 -24.43 11.11
C TYR A 26 2.02 -24.71 12.54
N THR A 27 2.30 -23.76 13.43
CA THR A 27 1.70 -23.71 14.77
C THR A 27 1.15 -22.32 15.00
N ALA A 28 0.79 -22.01 16.24
CA ALA A 28 0.37 -20.67 16.64
C ALA A 28 0.91 -20.36 18.03
N ILE A 29 0.94 -19.08 18.38
CA ILE A 29 1.13 -18.67 19.78
C ILE A 29 0.00 -19.30 20.61
N ALA A 30 0.37 -20.08 21.62
CA ALA A 30 -0.58 -20.89 22.38
C ALA A 30 -1.70 -20.05 22.99
N ALA A 31 -2.95 -20.51 22.88
CA ALA A 31 -4.07 -19.86 23.55
C ALA A 31 -3.88 -19.90 25.07
N GLY A 32 -4.15 -18.79 25.75
CA GLY A 32 -3.95 -18.64 27.19
C GLY A 32 -2.51 -18.40 27.63
N SER A 33 -1.55 -18.32 26.69
CA SER A 33 -0.17 -17.91 27.00
C SER A 33 -0.01 -16.39 27.17
N GLY A 34 -1.05 -15.62 26.83
CA GLY A 34 -1.01 -14.16 26.80
C GLY A 34 -0.34 -13.62 25.54
N THR A 35 -0.19 -12.31 25.48
CA THR A 35 0.49 -11.64 24.36
C THR A 35 2.00 -11.82 24.47
N LEU A 36 2.63 -12.26 23.37
CA LEU A 36 4.08 -12.29 23.25
C LEU A 36 4.59 -10.85 23.08
N SER A 37 5.26 -10.31 24.10
CA SER A 37 5.81 -8.94 24.04
C SER A 37 7.03 -8.85 23.12
N ALA A 38 7.36 -7.64 22.64
CA ALA A 38 8.55 -7.40 21.81
C ALA A 38 9.89 -7.72 22.51
N SER A 39 9.91 -7.86 23.84
CA SER A 39 11.12 -8.21 24.61
C SER A 39 11.15 -9.67 25.08
N ALA A 40 10.07 -10.43 24.89
CA ALA A 40 10.02 -11.82 25.29
C ALA A 40 10.95 -12.67 24.42
N THR A 41 11.75 -13.52 25.07
CA THR A 41 12.71 -14.44 24.44
C THR A 41 12.22 -15.88 24.40
N THR A 42 11.03 -16.15 24.93
CA THR A 42 10.43 -17.48 24.96
C THR A 42 9.04 -17.41 24.37
N VAL A 43 8.78 -18.25 23.38
CA VAL A 43 7.50 -18.37 22.68
C VAL A 43 6.86 -19.68 23.10
N THR A 44 5.69 -19.60 23.72
CA THR A 44 4.84 -20.77 23.98
C THR A 44 4.00 -21.04 22.74
N PHE A 45 4.22 -22.18 22.09
CA PHE A 45 3.52 -22.55 20.86
C PHE A 45 2.43 -23.59 21.11
N ASN A 46 1.47 -23.70 20.20
CA ASN A 46 0.42 -24.70 20.26
C ASN A 46 0.95 -26.07 19.81
N GLY A 47 1.36 -26.88 20.80
CA GLY A 47 1.89 -28.21 20.56
C GLY A 47 0.89 -29.25 20.05
N ASP A 48 -0.42 -28.97 20.07
CA ASP A 48 -1.45 -29.89 19.55
C ASP A 48 -1.54 -29.87 18.01
N LEU A 49 -0.97 -28.84 17.39
CA LEU A 49 -0.94 -28.67 15.93
C LEU A 49 0.26 -29.35 15.26
N LEU A 50 1.20 -29.86 16.05
CA LEU A 50 2.46 -30.42 15.56
C LEU A 50 2.65 -31.85 16.05
N THR A 51 3.10 -32.72 15.15
CA THR A 51 3.68 -34.01 15.51
C THR A 51 5.04 -33.83 16.20
N GLN A 52 5.58 -34.89 16.81
CA GLN A 52 6.89 -34.79 17.47
C GLN A 52 8.01 -34.39 16.50
N GLU A 53 8.02 -34.95 15.30
CA GLU A 53 9.03 -34.62 14.27
C GLU A 53 8.96 -33.15 13.84
N GLU A 54 7.75 -32.58 13.76
CA GLU A 54 7.55 -31.16 13.42
C GLU A 54 7.91 -30.23 14.58
N LYS A 55 7.76 -30.68 15.83
CA LYS A 55 8.31 -29.95 16.98
C LYS A 55 9.83 -29.92 16.91
N ASP A 56 10.45 -31.06 16.63
CA ASP A 56 11.91 -31.18 16.52
C ASP A 56 12.45 -30.33 15.35
N ALA A 57 11.65 -29.99 14.34
CA ALA A 57 12.03 -29.04 13.29
C ALA A 57 12.28 -27.62 13.82
N MET A 58 11.77 -27.26 15.00
CA MET A 58 12.00 -25.97 15.67
C MET A 58 13.27 -25.94 16.55
N ASP A 59 14.17 -26.93 16.40
CA ASP A 59 15.42 -27.00 17.15
C ASP A 59 16.34 -25.77 16.90
N ALA A 60 17.37 -25.66 17.74
CA ALA A 60 18.36 -24.60 17.67
C ALA A 60 18.95 -24.48 16.26
N GLY A 61 18.87 -23.27 15.69
CA GLY A 61 19.31 -23.02 14.32
C GLY A 61 18.19 -22.73 13.32
N THR A 62 16.96 -23.15 13.63
CA THR A 62 15.81 -22.92 12.75
C THR A 62 15.33 -21.47 12.84
N ILE A 63 14.86 -20.93 11.71
CA ILE A 63 14.11 -19.67 11.67
C ILE A 63 12.61 -19.99 11.73
N ILE A 64 11.92 -19.31 12.62
CA ILE A 64 10.46 -19.28 12.66
C ILE A 64 9.97 -17.87 12.34
N GLU A 65 8.79 -17.78 11.76
CA GLU A 65 8.15 -16.51 11.39
C GLU A 65 6.83 -16.35 12.13
N CYS A 66 6.58 -15.17 12.68
CA CYS A 66 5.25 -14.76 13.14
C CYS A 66 4.94 -13.37 12.58
N GLU A 67 3.87 -13.26 11.80
CA GLU A 67 3.56 -12.05 11.04
C GLU A 67 4.80 -11.61 10.21
N GLN A 68 5.27 -10.37 10.32
CA GLN A 68 6.48 -9.91 9.61
C GLN A 68 7.78 -10.14 10.38
N GLU A 69 7.71 -10.72 11.58
CA GLU A 69 8.89 -10.94 12.40
C GLU A 69 9.50 -12.31 12.13
N LEU A 70 10.81 -12.33 11.90
CA LEU A 70 11.61 -13.54 11.87
C LEU A 70 12.33 -13.71 13.21
N MET A 71 12.33 -14.93 13.74
CA MET A 71 12.93 -15.27 15.02
C MET A 71 13.86 -16.47 14.84
N TYR A 72 15.02 -16.44 15.48
CA TYR A 72 16.00 -17.52 15.44
C TYR A 72 15.88 -18.40 16.68
N CYS A 73 15.57 -19.68 16.50
CA CYS A 73 15.47 -20.65 17.59
C CYS A 73 16.85 -20.96 18.18
N THR A 74 16.93 -20.97 19.51
CA THR A 74 18.17 -21.25 20.27
C THR A 74 18.07 -22.46 21.18
N ASP A 75 16.85 -22.79 21.63
CA ASP A 75 16.58 -23.94 22.49
C ASP A 75 15.10 -24.31 22.39
N LEU A 76 14.78 -25.62 22.46
CA LEU A 76 13.42 -26.14 22.34
C LEU A 76 13.07 -27.01 23.56
N ASP A 77 11.98 -26.67 24.23
CA ASP A 77 11.36 -27.45 25.29
C ASP A 77 10.04 -28.06 24.79
N THR A 78 10.11 -29.31 24.33
CA THR A 78 8.96 -30.06 23.81
C THR A 78 8.00 -30.54 24.90
N VAL A 79 8.41 -30.53 26.18
CA VAL A 79 7.56 -30.91 27.32
C VAL A 79 6.58 -29.79 27.64
N ASN A 80 7.07 -28.54 27.65
CA ASN A 80 6.25 -27.37 27.94
C ASN A 80 5.76 -26.63 26.68
N ASN A 81 6.05 -27.15 25.48
CA ASN A 81 5.78 -26.52 24.18
C ASN A 81 6.29 -25.07 24.12
N GLN A 82 7.56 -24.88 24.48
CA GLN A 82 8.22 -23.59 24.48
C GLN A 82 9.46 -23.63 23.58
N VAL A 83 9.69 -22.54 22.86
CA VAL A 83 10.93 -22.32 22.10
C VAL A 83 11.58 -21.02 22.55
N THR A 84 12.87 -21.08 22.87
CA THR A 84 13.67 -19.91 23.18
C THR A 84 14.24 -19.32 21.90
N VAL A 85 14.02 -18.03 21.69
CA VAL A 85 14.33 -17.35 20.43
C VAL A 85 15.13 -16.07 20.63
N VAL A 86 15.92 -15.74 19.61
CA VAL A 86 16.40 -14.37 19.37
C VAL A 86 15.41 -13.68 18.45
N ARG A 87 14.85 -12.56 18.93
CA ARG A 87 13.83 -11.75 18.26
C ARG A 87 14.43 -10.84 17.19
N GLY A 88 13.63 -10.43 16.20
CA GLY A 88 14.06 -9.49 15.15
C GLY A 88 15.26 -9.98 14.33
N ALA A 89 15.27 -11.26 13.95
CA ALA A 89 16.34 -11.85 13.16
C ALA A 89 16.32 -11.31 11.71
N LEU A 90 17.47 -11.39 11.03
CA LEU A 90 17.63 -11.07 9.60
C LEU A 90 17.12 -9.68 9.19
N GLY A 91 17.20 -8.69 10.10
CA GLY A 91 16.79 -7.32 9.82
C GLY A 91 15.30 -7.03 10.03
N THR A 92 14.55 -7.98 10.60
CA THR A 92 13.18 -7.74 11.07
C THR A 92 13.17 -7.03 12.43
N THR A 93 12.05 -6.42 12.79
CA THR A 93 11.88 -5.71 14.07
C THR A 93 11.08 -6.57 15.03
N ALA A 94 11.55 -6.67 16.28
CA ALA A 94 10.81 -7.37 17.32
C ALA A 94 9.47 -6.67 17.60
N ALA A 95 8.36 -7.39 17.46
CA ALA A 95 7.01 -6.88 17.58
C ALA A 95 6.25 -7.57 18.72
N THR A 96 5.09 -7.00 19.05
CA THR A 96 4.16 -7.63 19.99
C THR A 96 3.18 -8.49 19.19
N HIS A 97 3.03 -9.76 19.55
CA HIS A 97 2.14 -10.69 18.86
C HIS A 97 1.05 -11.22 19.79
N ALA A 98 -0.21 -11.12 19.36
CA ALA A 98 -1.34 -11.65 20.10
C ALA A 98 -1.33 -13.19 20.12
N GLU A 99 -1.98 -13.79 21.12
CA GLU A 99 -2.22 -15.23 21.13
C GLU A 99 -3.01 -15.67 19.87
N GLY A 100 -2.79 -16.91 19.43
CA GLY A 100 -3.41 -17.46 18.23
C GLY A 100 -2.81 -16.98 16.90
N LYS A 101 -1.83 -16.06 16.91
CA LYS A 101 -1.09 -15.70 15.69
C LYS A 101 -0.29 -16.89 15.18
N VAL A 102 -0.38 -17.13 13.87
CA VAL A 102 0.26 -18.26 13.20
C VAL A 102 1.78 -18.10 13.25
N ILE A 103 2.46 -19.22 13.51
CA ILE A 103 3.91 -19.34 13.45
C ILE A 103 4.24 -20.31 12.33
N LYS A 104 5.02 -19.84 11.34
CA LYS A 104 5.55 -20.69 10.27
C LYS A 104 6.94 -21.17 10.64
N ILE A 105 7.20 -22.47 10.46
CA ILE A 105 8.49 -23.08 10.75
C ILE A 105 9.28 -23.18 9.44
N ALA A 106 10.51 -22.67 9.43
CA ALA A 106 11.40 -22.69 8.26
C ALA A 106 10.72 -22.23 6.95
N PRO A 107 10.10 -21.02 6.91
CA PRO A 107 9.35 -20.58 5.75
C PRO A 107 10.22 -20.46 4.48
N VAL A 108 9.74 -21.01 3.36
CA VAL A 108 10.40 -20.87 2.04
C VAL A 108 10.30 -19.42 1.53
N PHE A 109 9.11 -18.82 1.71
CA PHE A 109 8.81 -17.43 1.43
C PHE A 109 8.38 -16.75 2.73
N THR A 110 9.19 -15.79 3.18
CA THR A 110 8.88 -15.05 4.41
C THR A 110 7.86 -13.94 4.15
N ARG A 111 6.89 -13.73 5.03
CA ARG A 111 5.90 -12.65 4.92
C ARG A 111 6.54 -11.27 4.82
N LYS A 112 7.65 -11.02 5.52
CA LYS A 112 8.41 -9.76 5.39
C LYS A 112 8.89 -9.51 3.96
N ALA A 113 9.48 -10.51 3.31
CA ALA A 113 9.94 -10.39 1.93
C ALA A 113 8.77 -10.15 0.95
N VAL A 114 7.61 -10.79 1.20
CA VAL A 114 6.40 -10.56 0.39
C VAL A 114 5.87 -9.15 0.59
N PHE A 115 5.83 -8.63 1.83
CA PHE A 115 5.47 -7.24 2.11
C PHE A 115 6.41 -6.26 1.40
N ASP A 116 7.72 -6.45 1.48
CA ASP A 116 8.69 -5.59 0.81
C ASP A 116 8.50 -5.62 -0.72
N ALA A 117 8.25 -6.79 -1.28
CA ALA A 117 7.94 -6.91 -2.71
C ALA A 117 6.62 -6.20 -3.07
N VAL A 118 5.58 -6.24 -2.22
CA VAL A 118 4.34 -5.47 -2.42
C VAL A 118 4.64 -3.97 -2.45
N VAL A 119 5.43 -3.47 -1.49
CA VAL A 119 5.85 -2.06 -1.44
C VAL A 119 6.61 -1.67 -2.71
N ASP A 120 7.58 -2.48 -3.15
CA ASP A 120 8.32 -2.27 -4.38
C ASP A 120 7.40 -2.21 -5.61
N GLN A 121 6.45 -3.15 -5.73
CA GLN A 121 5.52 -3.16 -6.86
C GLN A 121 4.62 -1.91 -6.87
N ILE A 122 4.14 -1.46 -5.71
CA ILE A 122 3.32 -0.24 -5.59
C ILE A 122 4.13 0.99 -6.02
N ASN A 123 5.38 1.11 -5.55
CA ASN A 123 6.27 2.21 -5.93
C ASN A 123 6.56 2.22 -7.44
N ASN A 124 6.68 1.05 -8.06
CA ASN A 124 6.94 0.90 -9.49
C ASN A 124 5.72 1.14 -10.40
N LEU A 125 4.50 1.21 -9.85
CA LEU A 125 3.30 1.55 -10.65
C LEU A 125 3.41 2.96 -11.23
N PHE A 126 3.98 3.90 -10.48
CA PHE A 126 4.23 5.26 -10.97
C PHE A 126 5.51 5.28 -11.82
N PRO A 127 5.54 5.96 -13.00
CA PRO A 127 4.57 6.92 -13.52
C PRO A 127 3.50 6.32 -14.45
N THR A 128 3.47 4.99 -14.62
CA THR A 128 2.55 4.34 -15.56
C THR A 128 1.09 4.47 -15.14
N LEU A 129 0.81 4.22 -13.87
CA LEU A 129 -0.47 4.47 -13.20
C LEU A 129 -0.27 5.56 -12.15
N PHE A 130 -1.37 6.16 -11.72
CA PHE A 130 -1.38 7.18 -10.68
C PHE A 130 -2.66 7.09 -9.87
N ALA A 131 -2.59 7.50 -8.60
CA ALA A 131 -3.75 7.65 -7.75
C ALA A 131 -4.45 8.98 -8.06
N VAL A 132 -5.76 9.05 -7.85
CA VAL A 132 -6.55 10.27 -7.99
C VAL A 132 -7.30 10.56 -6.70
N ASP A 133 -7.32 11.82 -6.32
CA ASP A 133 -7.95 12.28 -5.09
C ASP A 133 -8.57 13.66 -5.33
N THR A 134 -9.79 13.88 -4.82
CA THR A 134 -10.50 15.15 -4.93
C THR A 134 -10.63 15.76 -3.55
N GLN A 135 -9.99 16.90 -3.34
CA GLN A 135 -10.02 17.62 -2.07
C GLN A 135 -10.95 18.84 -2.15
N SER A 136 -11.61 19.12 -1.04
CA SER A 136 -12.34 20.37 -0.82
C SER A 136 -11.37 21.40 -0.26
N VAL A 137 -11.11 22.46 -1.02
CA VAL A 137 -10.15 23.52 -0.67
C VAL A 137 -10.87 24.86 -0.62
N THR A 138 -10.77 25.56 0.50
CA THR A 138 -11.25 26.94 0.61
C THR A 138 -10.28 27.88 -0.08
N VAL A 139 -10.79 28.69 -1.01
CA VAL A 139 -9.99 29.68 -1.74
C VAL A 139 -9.49 30.74 -0.74
N GLY A 140 -8.17 30.90 -0.63
CA GLY A 140 -7.53 31.94 0.17
C GLY A 140 -7.16 33.17 -0.65
N ASP A 141 -6.87 34.28 0.03
CA ASP A 141 -6.22 35.44 -0.58
C ASP A 141 -4.76 35.10 -0.89
N GLY A 142 -4.48 34.71 -2.15
CA GLY A 142 -3.17 34.27 -2.59
C GLY A 142 -3.08 32.75 -2.73
N TYR A 143 -2.36 32.09 -1.82
CA TYR A 143 -2.20 30.64 -1.82
C TYR A 143 -2.92 29.98 -0.63
N THR A 144 -3.44 28.79 -0.85
CA THR A 144 -3.98 27.90 0.18
C THR A 144 -3.08 26.68 0.32
N LEU A 145 -2.58 26.39 1.52
CA LEU A 145 -1.83 25.16 1.80
C LEU A 145 -2.77 23.95 1.78
N LEU A 146 -2.27 22.81 1.31
CA LEU A 146 -2.99 21.55 1.36
C LEU A 146 -2.77 20.86 2.71
N GLY A 147 -3.80 20.82 3.55
CA GLY A 147 -3.74 20.34 4.93
C GLY A 147 -3.47 21.46 5.94
N SER A 148 -3.21 21.09 7.19
CA SER A 148 -2.92 22.04 8.28
C SER A 148 -1.57 21.73 8.93
N TYR A 149 -0.97 22.72 9.60
CA TYR A 149 0.35 22.55 10.23
C TYR A 149 0.36 21.46 11.32
N ASP A 150 -0.79 21.20 11.96
CA ASP A 150 -1.00 20.18 12.98
C ASP A 150 -1.46 18.83 12.40
N SER A 151 -1.88 18.81 11.13
CA SER A 151 -2.28 17.61 10.39
C SER A 151 -1.94 17.78 8.91
N VAL A 152 -0.66 17.59 8.60
CA VAL A 152 -0.09 17.83 7.26
C VAL A 152 -0.62 16.86 6.20
N GLY A 153 -1.18 15.72 6.63
CA GLY A 153 -1.73 14.68 5.77
C GLY A 153 -0.68 14.06 4.84
N THR A 154 -1.11 13.69 3.63
CA THR A 154 -0.27 13.03 2.61
C THR A 154 -0.21 13.82 1.30
N HIS A 155 -0.40 15.13 1.39
CA HIS A 155 -0.48 16.00 0.21
C HIS A 155 0.86 16.20 -0.48
N ASN A 156 1.98 15.81 0.12
CA ASN A 156 3.28 15.75 -0.54
C ASN A 156 3.37 14.72 -1.68
N TYR A 157 2.42 13.78 -1.77
CA TYR A 157 2.32 12.83 -2.87
C TYR A 157 1.60 13.41 -4.12
N VAL A 158 1.05 14.62 -4.05
CA VAL A 158 0.47 15.31 -5.20
C VAL A 158 1.55 15.58 -6.26
N VAL A 159 1.17 15.42 -7.53
CA VAL A 159 2.05 15.66 -8.68
C VAL A 159 1.52 16.79 -9.56
N SER A 160 0.22 16.80 -9.83
CA SER A 160 -0.40 17.82 -10.68
C SER A 160 -1.90 17.93 -10.44
N ILE A 161 -2.48 19.05 -10.85
CA ILE A 161 -3.93 19.26 -10.84
C ILE A 161 -4.52 18.72 -12.15
N ILE A 162 -5.56 17.89 -12.05
CA ILE A 162 -6.32 17.37 -13.18
C ILE A 162 -7.49 18.31 -13.49
N GLY A 163 -8.15 18.83 -12.47
CA GLY A 163 -9.25 19.78 -12.65
C GLY A 163 -9.64 20.44 -11.35
N ALA A 164 -10.30 21.58 -11.46
CA ALA A 164 -10.88 22.28 -10.34
C ALA A 164 -12.24 22.84 -10.73
N ILE A 165 -13.21 22.65 -9.86
CA ILE A 165 -14.57 23.20 -10.00
C ILE A 165 -14.94 23.93 -8.72
N SER A 166 -15.81 24.93 -8.84
CA SER A 166 -16.40 25.61 -7.70
C SER A 166 -17.81 26.04 -8.03
N GLN A 167 -18.60 26.20 -6.98
CA GLN A 167 -19.81 27.00 -7.02
C GLN A 167 -19.42 28.44 -6.65
N TYR A 168 -19.67 29.40 -7.54
CA TYR A 168 -19.19 30.79 -7.41
C TYR A 168 -20.10 31.68 -6.54
N THR A 169 -20.91 31.10 -5.63
CA THR A 169 -21.87 31.86 -4.84
C THR A 169 -21.88 31.42 -3.38
N ASP A 170 -21.95 32.40 -2.47
CA ASP A 170 -22.25 32.17 -1.07
C ASP A 170 -23.71 31.75 -0.94
N PHE A 171 -23.99 30.72 -0.14
CA PHE A 171 -25.35 30.23 0.12
C PHE A 171 -26.12 31.29 0.93
N SER A 172 -26.62 32.33 0.28
CA SER A 172 -27.46 33.33 0.94
C SER A 172 -28.83 32.74 1.23
N SER A 173 -29.30 32.91 2.47
CA SER A 173 -30.63 32.48 2.89
C SER A 173 -31.68 33.22 2.04
N ASN A 174 -32.48 32.46 1.28
CA ASN A 174 -33.57 32.91 0.38
C ASN A 174 -33.19 33.32 -1.05
N SER A 175 -32.06 32.86 -1.60
CA SER A 175 -31.80 32.93 -3.05
C SER A 175 -32.60 31.86 -3.80
N ASP A 176 -33.63 32.27 -4.53
CA ASP A 176 -34.37 31.44 -5.49
C ASP A 176 -33.46 31.06 -6.69
N THR A 177 -33.25 29.74 -6.85
CA THR A 177 -32.82 29.03 -8.08
C THR A 177 -31.47 29.34 -8.80
N THR A 178 -30.38 29.77 -8.12
CA THR A 178 -29.02 29.81 -8.74
C THR A 178 -27.89 29.15 -7.92
N GLY A 179 -28.21 28.06 -7.21
CA GLY A 179 -27.27 27.29 -6.37
C GLY A 179 -27.02 25.84 -6.83
N VAL A 180 -27.02 25.54 -8.13
CA VAL A 180 -26.90 24.14 -8.63
C VAL A 180 -25.82 23.89 -9.68
N ASN A 181 -25.11 24.93 -10.15
CA ASN A 181 -24.14 24.79 -11.23
C ASN A 181 -22.70 24.88 -10.72
N PHE A 182 -21.91 23.84 -10.99
CA PHE A 182 -20.46 23.86 -10.84
C PHE A 182 -19.83 24.39 -12.12
N ALA A 183 -18.91 25.34 -11.98
CA ALA A 183 -18.13 25.88 -13.09
C ALA A 183 -16.64 25.64 -12.85
N PRO A 184 -15.85 25.47 -13.94
CA PRO A 184 -14.42 25.29 -13.81
C PRO A 184 -13.77 26.53 -13.19
N VAL A 185 -12.74 26.29 -12.39
CA VAL A 185 -11.90 27.33 -11.77
C VAL A 185 -10.48 27.15 -12.27
N THR A 186 -9.79 28.27 -12.46
CA THR A 186 -8.38 28.25 -12.83
C THR A 186 -7.53 28.20 -11.57
N CYS A 187 -6.58 27.27 -11.52
CA CYS A 187 -5.65 27.16 -10.41
C CYS A 187 -4.27 26.66 -10.85
N SER A 188 -3.28 26.90 -10.01
CA SER A 188 -1.90 26.41 -10.18
C SER A 188 -1.42 25.75 -8.90
N LEU A 189 -0.66 24.66 -9.06
CA LEU A 189 0.06 24.00 -7.97
C LEU A 189 1.39 24.72 -7.75
N ILE A 190 1.67 25.08 -6.51
CA ILE A 190 2.92 25.71 -6.07
C ILE A 190 3.67 24.71 -5.21
N GLU A 191 4.93 24.47 -5.56
CA GLU A 191 5.87 23.67 -4.78
C GLU A 191 6.69 24.59 -3.87
N LEU A 192 6.66 24.30 -2.58
CA LEU A 192 7.33 25.03 -1.51
C LEU A 192 8.36 24.12 -0.82
N PRO A 193 9.42 24.69 -0.23
CA PRO A 193 10.42 23.89 0.50
C PRO A 193 9.79 23.15 1.69
N ASN A 194 10.39 22.02 2.07
CA ASN A 194 10.04 21.30 3.30
C ASN A 194 11.25 21.36 4.26
N PRO A 195 11.12 21.95 5.47
CA PRO A 195 9.92 22.56 6.05
C PRO A 195 9.57 23.95 5.44
N PHE A 196 8.30 24.35 5.57
CA PHE A 196 7.81 25.67 5.18
C PHE A 196 7.20 26.43 6.37
N THR A 197 7.67 27.64 6.63
CA THR A 197 7.18 28.49 7.72
C THR A 197 6.32 29.63 7.18
N TYR A 198 5.16 29.86 7.80
CA TYR A 198 4.20 30.89 7.41
C TYR A 198 3.46 31.45 8.63
N ASN A 199 2.86 32.64 8.50
CA ASN A 199 1.95 33.16 9.53
C ASN A 199 0.52 32.72 9.21
N ASP A 200 -0.17 32.12 10.18
CA ASP A 200 -1.58 31.75 10.04
C ASP A 200 -2.51 32.99 10.08
N SER A 201 -3.83 32.75 9.98
CA SER A 201 -4.85 33.81 10.02
C SER A 201 -4.89 34.58 11.34
N ASP A 202 -4.34 34.02 12.42
CA ASP A 202 -4.25 34.66 13.74
C ASP A 202 -2.92 35.42 13.90
N GLY A 203 -2.06 35.42 12.88
CA GLY A 203 -0.75 36.06 12.89
C GLY A 203 0.31 35.28 13.67
N VAL A 204 0.08 34.00 13.96
CA VAL A 204 1.01 33.11 14.64
C VAL A 204 1.90 32.42 13.62
N GLU A 205 3.21 32.38 13.90
CA GLU A 205 4.15 31.63 13.07
C GLU A 205 3.91 30.12 13.22
N ARG A 206 3.66 29.46 12.10
CA ARG A 206 3.45 28.01 11.99
C ARG A 206 4.49 27.42 11.04
N THR A 207 4.87 26.16 11.29
CA THR A 207 5.78 25.42 10.43
C THR A 207 5.09 24.15 9.94
N PHE A 208 5.05 23.99 8.63
CA PHE A 208 4.53 22.84 7.93
C PHE A 208 5.70 21.91 7.57
N THR A 209 5.67 20.66 8.03
CA THR A 209 6.77 19.71 7.82
C THR A 209 6.25 18.32 7.46
N TYR A 210 6.75 17.75 6.37
CA TYR A 210 6.61 16.33 6.05
C TYR A 210 7.83 15.56 6.55
N SER A 211 7.60 14.47 7.27
CA SER A 211 8.65 13.57 7.78
C SER A 211 8.82 12.29 6.95
N THR A 212 7.88 12.01 6.04
CA THR A 212 7.86 10.82 5.18
C THR A 212 7.44 11.19 3.77
N GLY A 213 7.81 10.36 2.78
CA GLY A 213 7.47 10.60 1.37
C GLY A 213 8.27 11.73 0.71
N PRO A 214 7.77 12.32 -0.39
CA PRO A 214 8.42 13.43 -1.06
C PRO A 214 8.65 14.64 -0.15
N SER A 215 9.84 15.23 -0.20
CA SER A 215 10.21 16.40 0.62
C SER A 215 9.82 17.71 -0.05
N VAL A 216 8.51 17.92 -0.22
CA VAL A 216 7.92 19.11 -0.84
C VAL A 216 6.60 19.45 -0.16
N VAL A 217 6.35 20.75 0.06
CA VAL A 217 5.06 21.25 0.54
C VAL A 217 4.28 21.78 -0.67
N HIS A 218 3.00 21.42 -0.76
CA HIS A 218 2.13 21.87 -1.84
C HIS A 218 1.15 22.94 -1.37
N ALA A 219 1.05 24.00 -2.16
CA ALA A 219 0.03 25.02 -2.04
C ALA A 219 -0.71 25.20 -3.37
N ILE A 220 -1.91 25.75 -3.32
CA ILE A 220 -2.74 26.03 -4.49
C ILE A 220 -2.99 27.52 -4.55
N GLN A 221 -2.76 28.09 -5.71
CA GLN A 221 -3.17 29.45 -6.01
C GLN A 221 -4.32 29.42 -7.00
N PHE A 222 -5.41 30.10 -6.63
CA PHE A 222 -6.59 30.22 -7.47
C PHE A 222 -6.56 31.54 -8.24
N ALA A 223 -7.16 31.54 -9.44
CA ALA A 223 -7.32 32.72 -10.28
C ALA A 223 -8.76 32.86 -10.74
N GLY A 224 -9.28 34.09 -10.72
CA GLY A 224 -10.63 34.40 -11.21
C GLY A 224 -11.77 34.00 -10.27
N ILE A 225 -11.47 33.65 -9.01
CA ILE A 225 -12.45 33.34 -7.96
C ILE A 225 -12.11 34.11 -6.69
N SER A 226 -13.13 34.60 -5.98
CA SER A 226 -12.96 35.31 -4.71
C SER A 226 -12.60 34.36 -3.57
N SER A 227 -11.86 34.87 -2.57
CA SER A 227 -11.58 34.15 -1.34
C SER A 227 -12.85 33.76 -0.59
N GLY A 228 -12.80 32.64 0.15
CA GLY A 228 -13.90 32.17 0.99
C GLY A 228 -14.82 31.13 0.33
N HIS A 229 -14.77 30.98 -1.00
CA HIS A 229 -15.50 29.94 -1.71
C HIS A 229 -14.82 28.57 -1.62
N THR A 230 -15.62 27.51 -1.66
CA THR A 230 -15.13 26.13 -1.64
C THR A 230 -14.93 25.60 -3.06
N SER A 231 -13.69 25.28 -3.41
CA SER A 231 -13.36 24.61 -4.67
C SER A 231 -13.07 23.12 -4.44
N TYR A 232 -13.59 22.28 -5.31
CA TYR A 232 -13.25 20.86 -5.40
C TYR A 232 -12.14 20.71 -6.43
N VAL A 233 -10.95 20.33 -5.97
CA VAL A 233 -9.76 20.19 -6.81
C VAL A 233 -9.39 18.71 -6.88
N THR A 234 -9.28 18.18 -8.08
CA THR A 234 -8.89 16.80 -8.35
C THR A 234 -7.41 16.76 -8.71
N PHE A 235 -6.65 15.93 -7.99
CA PHE A 235 -5.20 15.79 -8.13
C PHE A 235 -4.82 14.45 -8.72
N LYS A 236 -3.75 14.47 -9.51
CA LYS A 236 -2.91 13.32 -9.77
C LYS A 236 -1.95 13.17 -8.61
N LYS A 237 -1.90 11.99 -8.00
CA LYS A 237 -1.01 11.65 -6.88
C LYS A 237 -0.16 10.43 -7.21
N LYS A 238 1.03 10.37 -6.60
CA LYS A 238 1.77 9.12 -6.44
C LYS A 238 1.02 8.23 -5.46
N PHE A 239 1.16 6.91 -5.61
CA PHE A 239 0.72 5.97 -4.59
C PHE A 239 1.52 6.22 -3.30
N ILE A 240 0.87 6.05 -2.16
CA ILE A 240 1.51 6.22 -0.87
C ILE A 240 2.22 4.92 -0.52
N GLU A 241 3.45 5.03 -0.03
CA GLU A 241 4.19 3.85 0.40
C GLU A 241 3.50 3.22 1.63
N PRO A 242 3.15 1.92 1.59
CA PRO A 242 2.63 1.23 2.76
C PRO A 242 3.67 1.21 3.89
N THR A 243 3.22 1.57 5.09
CA THR A 243 4.01 1.57 6.32
C THR A 243 3.74 0.34 7.19
N GLY A 244 2.61 -0.33 6.98
CA GLY A 244 2.26 -1.57 7.67
C GLY A 244 1.14 -2.34 6.98
N GLU A 245 0.86 -3.55 7.45
CA GLU A 245 -0.16 -4.40 6.84
C GLU A 245 -1.59 -3.90 7.07
N SER A 246 -1.80 -3.05 8.07
CA SER A 246 -3.08 -2.43 8.37
C SER A 246 -3.44 -1.29 7.41
N ASP A 247 -2.50 -0.85 6.58
CA ASP A 247 -2.77 0.21 5.61
C ASP A 247 -3.78 -0.29 4.58
N THR A 248 -4.82 0.51 4.36
CA THR A 248 -5.89 0.15 3.43
C THR A 248 -5.49 0.46 1.99
N LEU A 249 -6.01 -0.31 1.04
CA LEU A 249 -5.76 -0.03 -0.39
C LEU A 249 -6.23 1.39 -0.77
N ALA A 250 -7.37 1.81 -0.22
CA ALA A 250 -7.92 3.15 -0.43
C ALA A 250 -7.00 4.27 0.10
N THR A 251 -6.44 4.12 1.31
CA THR A 251 -5.50 5.11 1.86
C THR A 251 -4.22 5.23 1.05
N ILE A 252 -3.76 4.12 0.46
CA ILE A 252 -2.60 4.08 -0.42
C ILE A 252 -2.88 4.72 -1.80
N GLY A 253 -4.15 4.84 -2.15
CA GLY A 253 -4.61 5.31 -3.46
C GLY A 253 -4.65 4.20 -4.52
N LEU A 254 -4.72 2.93 -4.08
CA LEU A 254 -4.78 1.76 -4.93
C LEU A 254 -6.25 1.35 -5.10
N GLU A 255 -6.75 1.41 -6.34
CA GLU A 255 -8.09 0.91 -6.68
C GLU A 255 -8.05 -0.64 -6.75
N ASP A 256 -9.18 -1.28 -6.44
CA ASP A 256 -9.31 -2.75 -6.40
C ASP A 256 -8.82 -3.39 -7.71
N GLU A 257 -9.02 -2.76 -8.86
CA GLU A 257 -8.61 -3.28 -10.18
C GLU A 257 -7.09 -3.41 -10.35
N TYR A 258 -6.28 -2.74 -9.54
CA TYR A 258 -4.82 -2.80 -9.62
C TYR A 258 -4.22 -3.96 -8.80
N GLU A 259 -5.00 -4.57 -7.90
CA GLU A 259 -4.55 -5.68 -7.06
C GLU A 259 -3.94 -6.85 -7.87
N PRO A 260 -4.57 -7.35 -8.95
CA PRO A 260 -3.98 -8.42 -9.77
C PRO A 260 -2.63 -8.06 -10.41
N ILE A 261 -2.40 -6.77 -10.70
CA ILE A 261 -1.11 -6.28 -11.25
C ILE A 261 -0.01 -6.42 -10.20
N ILE A 262 -0.32 -6.03 -8.96
CA ILE A 262 0.62 -6.15 -7.83
C ILE A 262 0.90 -7.62 -7.54
N MET A 263 -0.14 -8.45 -7.43
CA MET A 263 0.00 -9.86 -7.10
C MET A 263 0.87 -10.63 -8.10
N ALA A 264 0.65 -10.42 -9.41
CA ALA A 264 1.46 -11.05 -10.46
C ALA A 264 2.92 -10.58 -10.42
N GLY A 265 3.16 -9.29 -10.15
CA GLY A 265 4.50 -8.72 -10.01
C GLY A 265 5.24 -9.27 -8.80
N VAL A 266 4.57 -9.33 -7.64
CA VAL A 266 5.14 -9.89 -6.40
C VAL A 266 5.48 -11.35 -6.58
N ALA A 267 4.58 -12.16 -7.13
CA ALA A 267 4.83 -13.57 -7.41
C ALA A 267 6.06 -13.75 -8.33
N ALA A 268 6.16 -12.96 -9.40
CA ALA A 268 7.30 -13.00 -10.31
C ALA A 268 8.63 -12.58 -9.65
N GLN A 269 8.59 -11.61 -8.73
CA GLN A 269 9.76 -11.14 -7.97
C GLN A 269 10.21 -12.20 -6.95
N MET A 270 9.29 -12.80 -6.21
CA MET A 270 9.59 -13.85 -5.22
C MET A 270 10.16 -15.12 -5.86
N MET A 271 9.78 -15.39 -7.10
CA MET A 271 10.26 -16.53 -7.89
C MET A 271 11.60 -16.27 -8.59
N ALA A 272 12.09 -15.04 -8.60
CA ALA A 272 13.32 -14.70 -9.26
C ALA A 272 14.53 -15.26 -8.51
N GLY A 273 15.32 -16.12 -9.16
CA GLY A 273 16.59 -16.61 -8.63
C GLY A 273 16.48 -17.74 -7.60
N ARG A 274 15.29 -18.32 -7.41
CA ARG A 274 15.06 -19.53 -6.60
C ARG A 274 14.71 -20.70 -7.50
N ASP A 275 15.08 -21.90 -7.07
CA ASP A 275 14.57 -23.13 -7.67
C ASP A 275 13.13 -23.34 -7.15
N ILE A 276 12.18 -23.44 -8.06
CA ILE A 276 10.75 -23.50 -7.72
C ILE A 276 10.36 -24.98 -7.70
N PRO A 277 9.80 -25.51 -6.60
CA PRO A 277 9.26 -26.86 -6.59
C PRO A 277 8.26 -27.06 -7.73
N ALA A 278 8.28 -28.25 -8.34
CA ALA A 278 7.40 -28.56 -9.46
C ALA A 278 5.91 -28.34 -9.11
N ALA A 279 5.50 -28.64 -7.87
CA ALA A 279 4.13 -28.42 -7.39
C ALA A 279 3.70 -26.95 -7.44
N THR A 280 4.55 -26.02 -7.02
CA THR A 280 4.29 -24.57 -7.09
C THR A 280 4.24 -24.10 -8.55
N THR A 281 5.11 -24.66 -9.41
CA THR A 281 5.12 -24.39 -10.86
C THR A 281 3.81 -24.81 -11.53
N ASP A 282 3.34 -26.02 -11.25
CA ASP A 282 2.11 -26.58 -11.80
C ASP A 282 0.89 -25.78 -11.32
N TYR A 283 0.82 -25.47 -10.02
CA TYR A 283 -0.27 -24.68 -9.44
C TYR A 283 -0.43 -23.31 -10.10
N ILE A 284 0.68 -22.59 -10.32
CA ILE A 284 0.63 -21.27 -10.97
C ILE A 284 0.26 -21.39 -12.43
N SER A 285 0.72 -22.44 -13.11
CA SER A 285 0.34 -22.68 -14.50
C SER A 285 -1.17 -22.90 -14.61
N ASP A 286 -1.78 -23.61 -13.66
CA ASP A 286 -3.23 -23.78 -13.57
C ASP A 286 -3.94 -22.46 -13.28
N GLN A 287 -3.45 -21.65 -12.35
CA GLN A 287 -4.03 -20.33 -12.05
C GLN A 287 -3.96 -19.37 -13.25
N LEU A 288 -2.86 -19.39 -14.00
CA LEU A 288 -2.71 -18.61 -15.23
C LEU A 288 -3.63 -19.11 -16.35
N ALA A 289 -3.82 -20.43 -16.47
CA ALA A 289 -4.75 -21.02 -17.42
C ALA A 289 -6.22 -20.66 -17.09
N VAL A 290 -6.59 -20.65 -15.80
CA VAL A 290 -7.91 -20.17 -15.32
C VAL A 290 -8.13 -18.70 -15.69
N SER A 291 -7.07 -17.89 -15.66
CA SER A 291 -7.09 -16.49 -16.09
C SER A 291 -7.05 -16.31 -17.62
N ASN A 292 -7.24 -17.39 -18.38
CA ASN A 292 -7.26 -17.46 -19.85
C ASN A 292 -5.94 -16.98 -20.51
N TYR A 293 -4.82 -17.15 -19.80
CA TYR A 293 -3.49 -16.83 -20.29
C TYR A 293 -2.75 -18.11 -20.72
N PRO A 294 -2.37 -18.28 -22.01
CA PRO A 294 -1.70 -19.48 -22.46
C PRO A 294 -0.26 -19.52 -21.91
N VAL A 295 -0.02 -20.41 -20.96
CA VAL A 295 1.32 -20.68 -20.42
C VAL A 295 2.04 -21.56 -21.43
N GLY A 296 2.90 -20.96 -22.26
CA GLY A 296 3.72 -21.71 -23.21
C GLY A 296 4.66 -22.65 -22.46
N SER A 297 4.67 -23.94 -22.84
CA SER A 297 5.37 -25.06 -22.17
C SER A 297 6.90 -24.96 -22.11
N SER A 298 7.50 -23.80 -22.35
CA SER A 298 8.95 -23.60 -22.40
C SER A 298 9.42 -22.21 -21.93
N ASN A 299 8.53 -21.33 -21.45
CA ASN A 299 8.93 -20.07 -20.83
C ASN A 299 8.71 -20.19 -19.32
N SER A 300 9.79 -20.04 -18.53
CA SER A 300 9.77 -20.03 -17.07
C SER A 300 8.53 -19.30 -16.53
N VAL A 301 7.78 -19.90 -15.59
CA VAL A 301 6.53 -19.36 -14.99
C VAL A 301 6.61 -17.85 -14.70
N ARG A 302 7.78 -17.40 -14.22
CA ARG A 302 8.13 -15.98 -14.05
C ARG A 302 7.86 -15.11 -15.29
N ASN A 303 8.31 -15.53 -16.47
CA ASN A 303 8.11 -14.78 -17.72
C ASN A 303 6.64 -14.73 -18.11
N SER A 304 5.86 -15.78 -17.83
CA SER A 304 4.41 -15.78 -18.05
C SER A 304 3.71 -14.81 -17.09
N LEU A 305 4.09 -14.78 -15.81
CA LEU A 305 3.59 -13.82 -14.82
C LEU A 305 3.92 -12.36 -15.22
N LEU A 306 5.14 -12.11 -15.71
CA LEU A 306 5.53 -10.77 -16.18
C LEU A 306 4.74 -10.33 -17.42
N GLN A 307 4.49 -11.23 -18.37
CA GLN A 307 3.66 -10.92 -19.53
C GLN A 307 2.20 -10.67 -19.13
N TYR A 308 1.68 -11.45 -18.17
CA TYR A 308 0.35 -11.22 -17.59
C TYR A 308 0.26 -9.85 -16.90
N GLN A 309 1.24 -9.51 -16.06
CA GLN A 309 1.34 -8.19 -15.41
C GLN A 309 1.34 -7.05 -16.44
N GLN A 310 2.12 -7.17 -17.52
CA GLN A 310 2.16 -6.17 -18.59
C GLN A 310 0.82 -6.01 -19.31
N LEU A 311 0.08 -7.09 -19.53
CA LEU A 311 -1.25 -7.04 -20.15
C LEU A 311 -2.22 -6.24 -19.27
N LEU A 312 -2.29 -6.60 -17.98
CA LEU A 312 -3.15 -5.92 -17.02
C LEU A 312 -2.79 -4.43 -16.87
N LEU A 313 -1.49 -4.12 -16.78
CA LEU A 313 -0.99 -2.75 -16.72
C LEU A 313 -1.43 -1.92 -17.94
N ASN A 314 -1.38 -2.50 -19.14
CA ASN A 314 -1.82 -1.82 -20.36
C ASN A 314 -3.33 -1.58 -20.40
N GLN A 315 -4.13 -2.50 -19.86
CA GLN A 315 -5.58 -2.33 -19.72
C GLN A 315 -5.91 -1.23 -18.71
N ALA A 316 -5.32 -1.30 -17.52
CA ALA A 316 -5.47 -0.29 -16.46
C ALA A 316 -5.06 1.10 -16.96
N ARG A 317 -3.93 1.23 -17.65
CA ARG A 317 -3.48 2.52 -18.22
C ARG A 317 -4.50 3.10 -19.20
N LYS A 318 -5.08 2.27 -20.08
CA LYS A 318 -6.10 2.73 -21.04
C LYS A 318 -7.35 3.23 -20.32
N TYR A 319 -7.81 2.49 -19.31
CA TYR A 319 -8.96 2.88 -18.51
C TYR A 319 -8.70 4.19 -17.76
N LEU A 320 -7.53 4.31 -17.11
CA LEU A 320 -7.14 5.50 -16.36
C LEU A 320 -7.09 6.76 -17.24
N ARG A 321 -6.50 6.67 -18.44
CA ARG A 321 -6.45 7.80 -19.38
C ARG A 321 -7.82 8.17 -19.97
N ALA A 322 -8.74 7.21 -20.05
CA ALA A 322 -10.11 7.48 -20.49
C ALA A 322 -10.93 8.15 -19.38
N LYS A 323 -10.74 7.73 -18.12
CA LYS A 323 -11.42 8.28 -16.94
C LYS A 323 -10.91 9.69 -16.59
N TYR A 324 -9.59 9.90 -16.69
CA TYR A 324 -8.93 11.17 -16.38
C TYR A 324 -8.11 11.66 -17.58
N PRO A 325 -8.73 12.37 -18.53
CA PRO A 325 -8.00 12.99 -19.64
C PRO A 325 -7.02 14.04 -19.11
N GLU A 326 -5.92 14.25 -19.84
CA GLU A 326 -4.94 15.26 -19.47
C GLU A 326 -5.55 16.66 -19.55
N SER A 327 -5.28 17.46 -18.51
CA SER A 327 -5.74 18.83 -18.43
C SER A 327 -4.93 19.74 -19.36
N VAL A 328 -5.60 20.69 -20.01
CA VAL A 328 -4.92 21.70 -20.83
C VAL A 328 -4.42 22.79 -19.88
N SER A 329 -3.11 23.04 -19.89
CA SER A 329 -2.51 24.17 -19.19
C SER A 329 -2.03 25.24 -20.18
N VAL A 330 -2.27 26.51 -19.85
CA VAL A 330 -1.72 27.67 -20.57
C VAL A 330 -1.03 28.52 -19.52
N ASP A 331 0.24 28.87 -19.75
CA ASP A 331 1.07 29.67 -18.83
C ASP A 331 1.14 29.13 -17.38
N GLY A 332 1.15 27.80 -17.21
CA GLY A 332 1.22 27.15 -15.89
C GLY A 332 -0.09 27.13 -15.11
N LEU A 333 -1.16 27.68 -15.67
CA LEU A 333 -2.51 27.63 -15.13
C LEU A 333 -3.26 26.45 -15.72
N VAL A 334 -3.89 25.64 -14.86
CA VAL A 334 -4.73 24.51 -15.27
C VAL A 334 -6.16 25.00 -15.46
N PHE A 335 -6.72 24.77 -16.64
CA PHE A 335 -8.12 25.07 -16.93
C PHE A 335 -8.96 23.83 -16.67
N GLY A 336 -9.96 23.94 -15.79
CA GLY A 336 -10.86 22.83 -15.49
C GLY A 336 -11.55 22.32 -16.76
N ILE A 337 -11.41 21.02 -17.03
CA ILE A 337 -12.19 20.32 -18.05
C ILE A 337 -13.50 19.87 -17.38
N GLN A 338 -14.66 20.22 -17.93
CA GLN A 338 -15.91 19.58 -17.53
C GLN A 338 -15.89 18.14 -18.04
N SER A 339 -15.77 17.18 -17.12
CA SER A 339 -16.08 15.77 -17.36
C SER A 339 -17.53 15.48 -16.99
#